data_AF-A0AA39E6X0-F1
#
_entry.id   AF-A0AA39E6X0-F1
#
_cell.length_a   1.000
_cell.length_b   1.000
_cell.length_c   1.000
_cell.angle_alpha   90.00
_cell.angle_beta   90.00
_cell.angle_gamma   90.00
#
_symmetry.space_group_name_H-M   'P 1'
#
loop_
_entity.id
_entity.type
_entity.pdbx_description
1 polymer ?
#
loop_
_entity_poly.entity_id
_entity_poly.type
_entity_poly.pdbx_seq_one_letter_code
_entity_poly.pdbx_strand_id
1 'polypeptide(L)'
;MASRRLLSSLLRSSVRRYSAKSPAISPRTPSPYASSRPSPKGFLLNRVVDYATSAAAAASPPPPPPAKGAGPSGKITDEFTGAGAIGSVCQVIGAVVDVRFDEGLPPILTALEVLDNSIRLVLEVAQHLGENMVRTIAMDGTEGLVRGQRVLNTGSPITVPVGRATLGRIINVIGEPIDEKGEIKTDHFLPIHREAPAFVDQATEQQILVTGIKVVDLLAPYQRGGKIGLFGGAGVGKTVLIMELINNVAKAHGGFSVFAGVGERTREGNDLYREMIESGVIKLGDKQASFVYFFCFISFVFQNTVVHPFNCILTAIFSYIQSESKCALVYGQMNEPPGARARVGLTGLTVAEHFRDAEGQDVLLFIDNIFRFTQVSLLTNLRNCH
;
A
#
# COMPACT_ATOMS: atom_id res chain seq x y z
N MET A 1 24.15 50.10 21.41
CA MET A 1 24.41 50.99 20.26
C MET A 1 25.46 50.34 19.38
N ALA A 2 25.16 50.28 18.09
CA ALA A 2 25.91 49.58 17.07
C ALA A 2 27.34 50.13 16.87
N SER A 3 28.24 49.28 16.38
CA SER A 3 28.76 49.34 15.01
C SER A 3 30.27 49.11 14.89
N ARG A 4 30.59 48.08 14.09
CA ARG A 4 31.62 48.06 13.01
C ARG A 4 33.09 47.71 13.30
N ARG A 5 33.62 46.89 12.34
CA ARG A 5 35.02 46.66 11.88
C ARG A 5 35.77 45.54 12.63
N LEU A 6 36.48 44.57 12.04
CA LEU A 6 37.21 44.36 10.76
C LEU A 6 37.23 42.84 10.43
N LEU A 7 36.99 42.38 9.20
CA LEU A 7 37.92 42.15 8.07
C LEU A 7 38.90 40.95 8.22
N SER A 8 38.85 40.10 7.20
CA SER A 8 39.64 38.93 6.85
C SER A 8 41.12 39.20 6.49
N SER A 9 42.03 38.31 6.89
CA SER A 9 43.33 38.00 6.25
C SER A 9 43.84 36.64 6.82
N LEU A 10 43.89 35.54 6.06
CA LEU A 10 44.94 35.09 5.12
C LEU A 10 46.31 34.77 5.76
N LEU A 11 46.70 33.47 5.65
CA LEU A 11 48.06 32.93 5.41
C LEU A 11 49.18 33.39 6.39
N ARG A 12 50.05 32.55 6.98
CA ARG A 12 50.88 31.51 6.35
C ARG A 12 51.79 30.84 7.41
N SER A 13 52.23 29.60 7.14
CA SER A 13 53.51 28.97 7.57
C SER A 13 53.63 28.52 9.05
N SER A 14 54.21 27.37 9.44
CA SER A 14 55.18 26.48 8.78
C SER A 14 55.39 25.16 9.56
N VAL A 15 55.74 24.09 8.81
CA VAL A 15 56.68 22.99 9.17
C VAL A 15 56.20 21.85 10.10
N ARG A 16 55.98 20.65 9.52
CA ARG A 16 56.90 19.48 9.61
C ARG A 16 56.50 18.35 8.64
N ARG A 17 57.52 17.64 8.12
CA ARG A 17 57.54 16.78 6.92
C ARG A 17 57.39 15.27 7.22
N TYR A 18 56.73 14.59 6.26
CA TYR A 18 57.00 13.29 5.59
C TYR A 18 57.66 12.08 6.29
N SER A 19 57.01 10.92 6.10
CA SER A 19 57.49 9.68 5.42
C SER A 19 57.17 8.40 6.22
N ALA A 20 56.37 7.50 5.64
CA ALA A 20 56.19 6.13 6.14
C ALA A 20 56.50 5.14 5.00
N LYS A 21 57.50 4.27 5.24
CA LYS A 21 57.96 3.17 4.38
C LYS A 21 57.38 1.83 4.86
N SER A 22 57.24 0.91 3.91
CA SER A 22 56.78 -0.49 3.96
C SER A 22 57.42 -1.37 5.05
N PRO A 23 56.81 -2.52 5.43
CA PRO A 23 57.51 -3.59 6.11
C PRO A 23 57.92 -4.72 5.14
N ALA A 24 59.11 -5.26 5.40
CA ALA A 24 59.73 -6.42 4.75
C ALA A 24 59.76 -7.65 5.68
N ILE A 25 60.18 -8.76 5.11
CA ILE A 25 60.07 -10.18 5.54
C ILE A 25 61.07 -10.61 6.65
N SER A 26 60.68 -11.67 7.38
CA SER A 26 61.23 -12.47 8.51
C SER A 26 62.70 -12.97 8.52
N PRO A 27 63.13 -13.66 9.60
CA PRO A 27 64.00 -14.85 9.51
C PRO A 27 63.44 -16.16 10.16
N ARG A 28 64.00 -17.30 9.69
CA ARG A 28 63.56 -18.73 9.69
C ARG A 28 64.06 -19.59 10.88
N THR A 29 63.51 -20.78 11.21
CA THR A 29 63.85 -22.16 10.71
C THR A 29 63.31 -23.25 11.70
N PRO A 30 63.31 -24.59 11.45
CA PRO A 30 63.24 -25.42 10.22
C PRO A 30 62.17 -26.57 10.24
N SER A 31 62.09 -27.30 9.12
CA SER A 31 61.25 -28.46 8.72
C SER A 31 61.39 -29.73 9.59
N PRO A 32 60.42 -30.68 9.55
CA PRO A 32 60.63 -31.84 8.68
C PRO A 32 59.35 -32.27 7.93
N TYR A 33 59.49 -32.57 6.64
CA TYR A 33 58.80 -33.59 5.82
C TYR A 33 58.73 -33.11 4.37
N ALA A 34 59.68 -33.59 3.58
CA ALA A 34 59.65 -33.50 2.14
C ALA A 34 58.78 -34.63 1.57
N SER A 35 57.80 -34.31 0.73
CA SER A 35 57.40 -35.18 -0.38
C SER A 35 56.63 -34.39 -1.46
N SER A 36 57.11 -34.58 -2.69
CA SER A 36 56.54 -34.34 -4.03
C SER A 36 55.17 -33.62 -4.19
N ARG A 37 55.17 -32.52 -4.95
CA ARG A 37 53.96 -31.93 -5.57
C ARG A 37 53.32 -32.88 -6.59
N PRO A 38 52.00 -33.17 -6.53
CA PRO A 38 51.31 -33.81 -7.65
C PRO A 38 50.75 -32.77 -8.64
N SER A 39 50.73 -33.15 -9.92
CA SER A 39 50.31 -32.35 -11.07
C SER A 39 48.79 -32.07 -11.09
N PRO A 40 48.31 -31.05 -11.83
CA PRO A 40 46.94 -30.52 -11.72
C PRO A 40 45.85 -31.42 -12.33
N LYS A 41 46.19 -32.59 -12.86
CA LYS A 41 45.22 -33.55 -13.43
C LYS A 41 44.48 -34.38 -12.37
N GLY A 42 45.04 -34.55 -11.17
CA GLY A 42 44.41 -35.35 -10.11
C GLY A 42 43.27 -34.66 -9.36
N PHE A 43 43.24 -33.33 -9.35
CA PHE A 43 42.26 -32.55 -8.58
C PHE A 43 40.86 -32.52 -9.23
N LEU A 44 40.79 -32.76 -10.55
CA LEU A 44 39.54 -32.78 -11.30
C LEU A 44 38.87 -34.16 -11.32
N LEU A 45 39.63 -35.25 -11.18
CA LEU A 45 39.08 -36.61 -11.22
C LEU A 45 38.31 -36.97 -9.93
N ASN A 46 38.77 -36.53 -8.76
CA ASN A 46 38.09 -36.86 -7.50
C ASN A 46 36.70 -36.20 -7.38
N ARG A 47 36.47 -35.02 -7.96
CA ARG A 47 35.14 -34.38 -7.94
C ARG A 47 34.13 -35.00 -8.90
N VAL A 48 34.59 -35.65 -9.98
CA VAL A 48 33.70 -36.30 -10.94
C VAL A 48 33.20 -37.64 -10.39
N VAL A 49 34.00 -38.33 -9.59
CA VAL A 49 33.59 -39.60 -8.95
C VAL A 49 32.53 -39.36 -7.87
N ASP A 50 32.64 -38.29 -7.08
CA ASP A 50 31.65 -37.97 -6.04
C ASP A 50 30.30 -37.48 -6.61
N TYR A 51 30.29 -36.94 -7.83
CA TYR A 51 29.06 -36.53 -8.53
C TYR A 51 28.39 -37.71 -9.27
N ALA A 52 29.17 -38.73 -9.66
CA ALA A 52 28.66 -39.89 -10.39
C ALA A 52 28.00 -40.94 -9.48
N THR A 53 28.37 -41.02 -8.20
CA THR A 53 27.77 -41.97 -7.23
C THR A 53 26.60 -41.40 -6.44
N SER A 54 26.37 -40.08 -6.48
CA SER A 54 25.19 -39.43 -5.87
C SER A 54 23.96 -39.39 -6.80
N ALA A 55 24.13 -39.77 -8.08
CA ALA A 55 23.07 -39.78 -9.09
C ALA A 55 22.35 -41.14 -9.27
N ALA A 56 22.68 -42.15 -8.46
CA ALA A 56 22.06 -43.48 -8.52
C ALA A 56 21.48 -43.88 -7.15
N ALA A 57 20.55 -43.08 -6.64
CA ALA A 57 19.62 -43.53 -5.60
C ALA A 57 18.45 -44.26 -6.29
N ALA A 58 18.17 -45.48 -5.85
CA ALA A 58 17.09 -46.32 -6.36
C ALA A 58 15.73 -45.59 -6.30
N ALA A 59 14.94 -45.72 -7.36
CA ALA A 59 13.62 -45.12 -7.47
C ALA A 59 12.71 -45.54 -6.30
N SER A 60 12.17 -44.56 -5.59
CA SER A 60 11.14 -44.76 -4.58
C SER A 60 9.85 -45.30 -5.23
N PRO A 61 9.09 -46.16 -4.53
CA PRO A 61 7.83 -46.67 -5.06
C PRO A 61 6.84 -45.52 -5.33
N PRO A 62 5.95 -45.65 -6.34
CA PRO A 62 5.03 -44.59 -6.70
C PRO A 62 4.10 -44.26 -5.52
N PRO A 63 3.78 -42.98 -5.28
CA PRO A 63 2.88 -42.59 -4.21
C PRO A 63 1.49 -43.17 -4.45
N PRO A 64 0.75 -43.55 -3.39
CA PRO A 64 -0.64 -43.97 -3.54
C PRO A 64 -1.48 -42.85 -4.19
N PRO A 65 -2.55 -43.19 -4.92
CA PRO A 65 -3.41 -42.20 -5.56
C PRO A 65 -3.93 -41.19 -4.52
N PRO A 66 -4.14 -39.91 -4.90
CA PRO A 66 -4.49 -38.88 -3.94
C PRO A 66 -5.78 -39.26 -3.23
N ALA A 67 -5.66 -39.56 -1.95
CA ALA A 67 -6.80 -39.57 -1.06
C ALA A 67 -7.42 -38.17 -1.14
N LYS A 68 -8.73 -38.09 -1.37
CA LYS A 68 -9.51 -36.87 -1.14
C LYS A 68 -9.41 -36.56 0.36
N GLY A 69 -8.35 -35.85 0.72
CA GLY A 69 -7.98 -35.45 2.07
C GLY A 69 -7.68 -33.97 2.04
N ALA A 70 -8.42 -33.24 2.86
CA ALA A 70 -8.43 -31.79 2.96
C ALA A 70 -7.03 -31.18 2.88
N GLY A 71 -6.87 -30.18 2.01
CA GLY A 71 -5.69 -29.31 2.07
C GLY A 71 -5.59 -28.64 3.44
N PRO A 72 -4.44 -28.04 3.79
CA PRO A 72 -4.36 -27.15 4.93
C PRO A 72 -5.07 -25.84 4.55
N SER A 73 -6.39 -25.90 4.37
CA SER A 73 -7.25 -24.74 4.52
C SER A 73 -7.33 -24.50 6.01
N GLY A 74 -6.40 -23.72 6.55
CA GLY A 74 -6.71 -22.89 7.70
C GLY A 74 -7.76 -21.88 7.27
N LYS A 75 -9.00 -22.33 7.00
CA LYS A 75 -10.14 -21.46 7.17
C LYS A 75 -10.06 -21.06 8.62
N ILE A 76 -9.79 -19.79 8.88
CA ILE A 76 -10.03 -19.20 10.19
C ILE A 76 -11.51 -19.49 10.44
N THR A 77 -11.79 -20.51 11.25
CA THR A 77 -13.14 -20.82 11.69
C THR A 77 -13.62 -19.63 12.53
N ASP A 78 -14.84 -19.17 12.31
CA ASP A 78 -15.49 -18.07 13.05
C ASP A 78 -15.45 -18.26 14.59
N GLU A 79 -15.22 -19.50 15.04
CA GLU A 79 -15.06 -19.88 16.45
C GLU A 79 -13.81 -19.28 17.12
N PHE A 80 -12.78 -18.85 16.37
CA PHE A 80 -11.53 -18.32 16.95
C PHE A 80 -11.36 -16.80 16.78
N THR A 81 -12.16 -16.16 15.92
CA THR A 81 -12.11 -14.70 15.72
C THR A 81 -12.95 -13.95 16.74
N GLY A 82 -13.87 -14.64 17.44
CA GLY A 82 -14.80 -14.01 18.38
C GLY A 82 -15.71 -12.98 17.70
N ALA A 83 -16.03 -13.17 16.42
CA ALA A 83 -16.85 -12.23 15.66
C ALA A 83 -18.20 -11.99 16.36
N GLY A 84 -18.58 -10.73 16.53
CA GLY A 84 -19.78 -10.36 17.29
C GLY A 84 -19.60 -10.33 18.82
N ALA A 85 -18.42 -10.68 19.34
CA ALA A 85 -18.12 -10.50 20.77
C ALA A 85 -18.15 -9.01 21.13
N ILE A 86 -18.69 -8.73 22.32
CA ILE A 86 -18.78 -7.38 22.85
C ILE A 86 -17.73 -7.23 23.94
N GLY A 87 -16.81 -6.31 23.73
CA GLY A 87 -15.84 -5.87 24.72
C GLY A 87 -16.27 -4.58 25.41
N SER A 88 -15.49 -4.19 26.43
CA SER A 88 -15.66 -2.94 27.16
C SER A 88 -14.37 -2.13 27.20
N VAL A 89 -14.49 -0.81 27.01
CA VAL A 89 -13.34 0.11 27.08
C VAL A 89 -12.80 0.17 28.51
N CYS A 90 -11.53 -0.14 28.71
CA CYS A 90 -10.87 -0.08 30.01
C CYS A 90 -10.12 1.23 30.22
N GLN A 91 -9.34 1.64 29.21
CA GLN A 91 -8.46 2.79 29.30
C GLN A 91 -8.35 3.48 27.94
N VAL A 92 -8.22 4.81 27.97
CA VAL A 92 -8.07 5.66 26.79
C VAL A 92 -6.85 6.56 27.04
N ILE A 93 -5.85 6.49 26.17
CA ILE A 93 -4.62 7.30 26.22
C ILE A 93 -4.39 7.92 24.84
N GLY A 94 -5.00 9.08 24.60
CA GLY A 94 -5.02 9.67 23.26
C GLY A 94 -5.57 8.67 22.25
N ALA A 95 -4.86 8.42 21.15
CA ALA A 95 -5.27 7.48 20.12
C ALA A 95 -5.14 5.98 20.48
N VAL A 96 -4.60 5.64 21.66
CA VAL A 96 -4.49 4.25 22.12
C VAL A 96 -5.66 3.95 23.06
N VAL A 97 -6.41 2.90 22.77
CA VAL A 97 -7.58 2.48 23.56
C VAL A 97 -7.41 1.02 23.94
N ASP A 98 -7.45 0.72 25.23
CA ASP A 98 -7.39 -0.64 25.74
C ASP A 98 -8.83 -1.15 25.95
N VAL A 99 -9.15 -2.29 25.35
CA VAL A 99 -10.49 -2.92 25.36
C VAL A 99 -10.37 -4.30 25.95
N ARG A 100 -11.29 -4.67 26.86
CA ARG A 100 -11.36 -5.99 27.47
C ARG A 100 -12.52 -6.78 26.91
N PHE A 101 -12.26 -8.04 26.59
CA PHE A 101 -13.27 -8.99 26.14
C PHE A 101 -13.45 -10.06 27.21
N ASP A 102 -14.68 -10.44 27.53
CA ASP A 102 -14.92 -11.52 28.49
C ASP A 102 -14.70 -12.88 27.81
N GLU A 103 -15.18 -13.03 26.58
CA GLU A 103 -15.01 -14.18 25.70
C GLU A 103 -14.71 -13.73 24.27
N GLY A 104 -14.01 -14.56 23.48
CA GLY A 104 -13.75 -14.28 22.06
C GLY A 104 -12.74 -13.15 21.82
N LEU A 105 -11.49 -13.35 22.23
CA LEU A 105 -10.41 -12.37 22.06
C LEU A 105 -10.12 -12.12 20.56
N PRO A 106 -10.28 -10.90 20.04
CA PRO A 106 -10.04 -10.61 18.63
C PRO A 106 -8.55 -10.77 18.27
N PRO A 107 -8.22 -11.32 17.09
CA PRO A 107 -6.83 -11.38 16.64
C PRO A 107 -6.25 -9.99 16.38
N ILE A 108 -4.92 -9.94 16.26
CA ILE A 108 -4.21 -8.71 15.91
C ILE A 108 -4.63 -8.28 14.50
N LEU A 109 -4.73 -6.97 14.27
CA LEU A 109 -5.21 -6.30 13.05
C LEU A 109 -6.73 -6.34 12.82
N THR A 110 -7.51 -6.95 13.72
CA THR A 110 -8.97 -6.94 13.64
C THR A 110 -9.52 -5.54 13.92
N ALA A 111 -10.57 -5.16 13.20
CA ALA A 111 -11.31 -3.93 13.42
C ALA A 111 -12.37 -4.14 14.52
N LEU A 112 -12.50 -3.15 15.39
CA LEU A 112 -13.53 -3.09 16.41
C LEU A 112 -14.32 -1.80 16.23
N GLU A 113 -15.63 -1.86 16.42
CA GLU A 113 -16.50 -0.70 16.31
C GLU A 113 -17.03 -0.30 17.69
N VAL A 114 -16.85 0.96 18.06
CA VAL A 114 -17.41 1.48 19.31
C VAL A 114 -18.90 1.72 19.13
N LEU A 115 -19.71 1.09 19.97
CA LEU A 115 -21.16 1.27 19.96
C LEU A 115 -21.54 2.58 20.66
N ASP A 116 -22.68 3.15 20.26
CA ASP A 116 -23.29 4.33 20.90
C ASP A 116 -22.39 5.60 20.85
N ASN A 117 -21.55 5.72 19.82
CA ASN A 117 -20.75 6.92 19.57
C ASN A 117 -21.39 7.83 18.51
N SER A 118 -21.12 9.15 18.58
CA SER A 118 -21.67 10.14 17.64
C SER A 118 -21.16 9.96 16.21
N ILE A 119 -19.90 9.55 16.09
CA ILE A 119 -19.23 9.21 14.84
C ILE A 119 -18.89 7.73 14.84
N ARG A 120 -18.80 7.12 13.66
CA ARG A 120 -18.35 5.73 13.53
C ARG A 120 -16.87 5.65 13.89
N LEU A 121 -16.59 5.27 15.14
CA LEU A 121 -15.23 5.15 15.64
C LEU A 121 -14.77 3.70 15.52
N VAL A 122 -13.81 3.48 14.61
CA VAL A 122 -13.16 2.19 14.41
C VAL A 122 -11.83 2.15 15.17
N LEU A 123 -11.60 1.07 15.89
CA LEU A 123 -10.37 0.77 16.61
C LEU A 123 -9.71 -0.45 15.95
N GLU A 124 -8.42 -0.40 15.66
CA GLU A 124 -7.67 -1.55 15.15
C GLU A 124 -6.87 -2.20 16.27
N VAL A 125 -7.00 -3.51 16.45
CA VAL A 125 -6.21 -4.26 17.44
C VAL A 125 -4.75 -4.28 17.04
N ALA A 126 -3.86 -3.74 17.88
CA ALA A 126 -2.42 -3.72 17.64
C ALA A 126 -1.68 -4.81 18.42
N GLN A 127 -2.13 -5.12 19.64
CA GLN A 127 -1.45 -6.07 20.52
C GLN A 127 -2.40 -6.68 21.55
N HIS A 128 -2.01 -7.83 22.09
CA HIS A 128 -2.67 -8.47 23.24
C HIS A 128 -1.85 -8.17 24.50
N LEU A 129 -2.49 -7.62 25.54
CA LEU A 129 -1.82 -7.25 26.80
C LEU A 129 -1.84 -8.37 27.84
N GLY A 130 -2.71 -9.37 27.66
CA GLY A 130 -3.05 -10.37 28.68
C GLY A 130 -4.37 -10.05 29.38
N GLU A 131 -4.84 -10.94 30.27
CA GLU A 131 -6.11 -10.77 31.02
C GLU A 131 -7.32 -10.47 30.12
N ASN A 132 -7.36 -11.11 28.94
CA ASN A 132 -8.35 -10.87 27.88
C ASN A 132 -8.48 -9.40 27.44
N MET A 133 -7.40 -8.63 27.55
CA MET A 133 -7.32 -7.25 27.13
C MET A 133 -6.50 -7.12 25.84
N VAL A 134 -7.01 -6.28 24.94
CA VAL A 134 -6.35 -5.91 23.70
C VAL A 134 -6.06 -4.41 23.70
N ARG A 135 -4.88 -4.05 23.19
CA ARG A 135 -4.49 -2.67 22.94
C ARG A 135 -4.80 -2.33 21.50
N THR A 136 -5.56 -1.27 21.31
CA THR A 136 -6.07 -0.85 20.01
C THR A 136 -5.63 0.55 19.67
N ILE A 137 -5.62 0.86 18.37
CA ILE A 137 -5.30 2.18 17.83
C ILE A 137 -6.57 2.72 17.18
N ALA A 138 -7.01 3.90 17.61
CA ALA A 138 -8.18 4.56 17.08
C ALA A 138 -7.92 5.18 15.70
N MET A 139 -8.85 4.96 14.77
CA MET A 139 -8.82 5.56 13.43
C MET A 139 -9.43 6.96 13.40
N ASP A 140 -10.20 7.35 14.41
CA ASP A 140 -10.72 8.72 14.56
C ASP A 140 -10.44 9.27 15.98
N GLY A 141 -10.82 10.51 16.24
CA GLY A 141 -10.71 11.16 17.54
C GLY A 141 -11.40 10.34 18.63
N THR A 142 -10.69 10.11 19.74
CA THR A 142 -11.19 9.37 20.91
C THR A 142 -11.87 10.29 21.93
N GLU A 143 -12.29 11.48 21.50
CA GLU A 143 -12.96 12.45 22.36
C GLU A 143 -14.36 11.95 22.70
N GLY A 144 -14.74 12.01 23.98
CA GLY A 144 -16.03 11.51 24.44
C GLY A 144 -16.09 10.01 24.72
N LEU A 145 -15.01 9.24 24.48
CA LEU A 145 -14.94 7.84 24.89
C LEU A 145 -14.93 7.72 26.43
N VAL A 146 -15.83 6.89 26.95
CA VAL A 146 -15.95 6.62 28.40
C VAL A 146 -15.58 5.18 28.70
N ARG A 147 -14.97 4.95 29.87
CA ARG A 147 -14.68 3.59 30.36
C ARG A 147 -15.98 2.81 30.56
N GLY A 148 -15.98 1.53 30.19
CA GLY A 148 -17.14 0.66 30.19
C GLY A 148 -17.99 0.77 28.92
N GLN A 149 -17.68 1.67 27.99
CA GLN A 149 -18.38 1.74 26.71
C GLN A 149 -18.20 0.44 25.92
N ARG A 150 -19.27 0.01 25.25
CA ARG A 150 -19.32 -1.26 24.53
C ARG A 150 -18.61 -1.15 23.19
N VAL A 151 -17.86 -2.19 22.86
CA VAL A 151 -17.08 -2.29 21.63
C VAL A 151 -17.41 -3.60 20.95
N LEU A 152 -17.86 -3.55 19.71
CA LEU A 152 -18.20 -4.72 18.90
C LEU A 152 -16.95 -5.20 18.13
N ASN A 153 -16.70 -6.50 18.18
CA ASN A 153 -15.71 -7.15 17.32
C ASN A 153 -16.31 -7.47 15.94
N THR A 154 -15.77 -6.89 14.86
CA THR A 154 -16.26 -7.17 13.50
C THR A 154 -15.82 -8.55 12.98
N GLY A 155 -14.80 -9.16 13.60
CA GLY A 155 -14.23 -10.44 13.19
C GLY A 155 -13.26 -10.36 12.01
N SER A 156 -13.14 -9.20 11.35
CA SER A 156 -12.24 -8.99 10.22
C SER A 156 -11.35 -7.75 10.43
N PRO A 157 -10.22 -7.63 9.72
CA PRO A 157 -9.52 -6.36 9.61
C PRO A 157 -10.40 -5.25 9.02
N ILE A 158 -9.92 -4.01 9.05
CA ILE A 158 -10.60 -2.88 8.38
C ILE A 158 -10.78 -3.24 6.90
N THR A 159 -12.03 -3.28 6.45
CA THR A 159 -12.42 -3.58 5.07
C THR A 159 -12.87 -2.31 4.36
N VAL A 160 -12.40 -2.12 3.13
CA VAL A 160 -12.68 -0.92 2.32
C VAL A 160 -13.33 -1.29 0.99
N PRO A 161 -14.20 -0.44 0.43
CA PRO A 161 -14.79 -0.69 -0.89
C PRO A 161 -13.70 -0.59 -1.95
N VAL A 162 -13.75 -1.51 -2.93
CA VAL A 162 -12.79 -1.55 -4.03
C VAL A 162 -13.50 -1.70 -5.38
N GLY A 163 -12.74 -1.54 -6.46
CA GLY A 163 -13.24 -1.67 -7.83
C GLY A 163 -13.61 -0.33 -8.44
N ARG A 164 -14.16 -0.38 -9.65
CA ARG A 164 -14.35 0.81 -10.50
C ARG A 164 -15.28 1.87 -9.91
N ALA A 165 -16.17 1.51 -9.00
CA ALA A 165 -17.02 2.49 -8.34
C ALA A 165 -16.25 3.45 -7.40
N THR A 166 -15.01 3.12 -7.03
CA THR A 166 -14.13 4.02 -6.27
C THR A 166 -13.47 5.10 -7.13
N LEU A 167 -13.49 4.95 -8.45
CA LEU A 167 -12.87 5.91 -9.37
C LEU A 167 -13.63 7.24 -9.36
N GLY A 168 -12.89 8.33 -9.19
CA GLY A 168 -13.42 9.69 -9.07
C GLY A 168 -14.07 9.99 -7.72
N ARG A 169 -14.01 9.06 -6.76
CA ARG A 169 -14.47 9.23 -5.39
C ARG A 169 -13.31 9.57 -4.47
N ILE A 170 -13.64 10.20 -3.35
CA ILE A 170 -12.69 10.43 -2.26
C ILE A 170 -13.10 9.57 -1.08
N ILE A 171 -12.22 8.67 -0.65
CA ILE A 171 -12.44 7.80 0.52
C ILE A 171 -11.46 8.10 1.66
N ASN A 172 -11.92 7.92 2.89
CA ASN A 172 -11.06 7.97 4.08
C ASN A 172 -10.37 6.62 4.35
N VAL A 173 -9.64 6.53 5.46
CA VAL A 173 -8.93 5.31 5.88
C VAL A 173 -9.82 4.08 6.06
N ILE A 174 -11.05 4.26 6.56
CA ILE A 174 -12.02 3.18 6.79
C ILE A 174 -12.91 2.89 5.58
N GLY A 175 -12.67 3.56 4.44
CA GLY A 175 -13.38 3.33 3.19
C GLY A 175 -14.69 4.10 3.03
N GLU A 176 -14.98 5.06 3.90
CA GLU A 176 -16.17 5.90 3.78
C GLU A 176 -15.93 7.07 2.82
N PRO A 177 -16.94 7.45 2.01
CA PRO A 177 -16.82 8.56 1.09
C PRO A 177 -16.88 9.90 1.83
N ILE A 178 -15.91 10.79 1.55
CA ILE A 178 -15.81 12.13 2.12
C ILE A 178 -16.03 13.24 1.09
N ASP A 179 -16.62 12.90 -0.06
CA ASP A 179 -16.85 13.80 -1.19
C ASP A 179 -18.29 14.31 -1.31
N GLU A 180 -19.13 14.05 -0.31
CA GLU A 180 -20.56 14.43 -0.26
C GLU A 180 -21.41 13.92 -1.44
N LYS A 181 -20.93 12.93 -2.19
CA LYS A 181 -21.61 12.35 -3.37
C LYS A 181 -22.45 11.12 -3.06
N GLY A 182 -22.80 10.93 -1.79
CA GLY A 182 -23.51 9.75 -1.30
C GLY A 182 -22.61 8.52 -1.17
N GLU A 183 -23.21 7.37 -0.94
CA GLU A 183 -22.48 6.12 -0.68
C GLU A 183 -21.79 5.56 -1.93
N ILE A 184 -20.74 4.76 -1.73
CA ILE A 184 -20.08 4.01 -2.80
C ILE A 184 -20.81 2.67 -2.95
N LYS A 185 -21.47 2.46 -4.08
CA LYS A 185 -22.18 1.22 -4.39
C LYS A 185 -21.19 0.20 -4.95
N THR A 186 -20.73 -0.71 -4.11
CA THR A 186 -19.81 -1.81 -4.49
C THR A 186 -20.19 -3.09 -3.78
N ASP A 187 -20.12 -4.21 -4.50
CA ASP A 187 -20.25 -5.54 -3.92
C ASP A 187 -18.90 -6.09 -3.41
N HIS A 188 -17.79 -5.44 -3.78
CA HIS A 188 -16.44 -5.87 -3.45
C HIS A 188 -15.85 -5.04 -2.32
N PHE A 189 -15.57 -5.72 -1.20
CA PHE A 189 -14.83 -5.19 -0.08
C PHE A 189 -13.58 -6.04 0.15
N LEU A 190 -12.44 -5.39 0.41
CA LEU A 190 -11.18 -6.06 0.70
C LEU A 190 -10.58 -5.54 2.02
N PRO A 191 -9.93 -6.41 2.80
CA PRO A 191 -9.21 -5.99 4.00
C PRO A 191 -7.95 -5.20 3.64
N ILE A 192 -7.62 -4.18 4.44
CA ILE A 192 -6.43 -3.35 4.21
C ILE A 192 -5.11 -4.06 4.57
N HIS A 193 -5.18 -5.09 5.40
CA HIS A 193 -4.04 -5.91 5.79
C HIS A 193 -4.01 -7.16 4.94
N ARG A 194 -2.99 -7.26 4.10
CA ARG A 194 -2.75 -8.38 3.18
C ARG A 194 -1.26 -8.69 3.14
N GLU A 195 -0.95 -9.95 2.93
CA GLU A 195 0.42 -10.39 2.73
C GLU A 195 0.95 -9.89 1.39
N ALA A 196 2.27 -9.64 1.35
CA ALA A 196 2.93 -9.28 0.11
C ALA A 196 2.90 -10.45 -0.89
N PRO A 197 2.92 -10.17 -2.21
CA PRO A 197 3.00 -11.21 -3.23
C PRO A 197 4.18 -12.16 -3.00
N ALA A 198 3.96 -13.46 -3.18
CA ALA A 198 4.98 -14.47 -2.95
C ALA A 198 6.12 -14.34 -3.98
N PHE A 199 7.28 -14.88 -3.65
CA PHE A 199 8.45 -14.83 -4.54
C PHE A 199 8.18 -15.43 -5.93
N VAL A 200 7.29 -16.42 -6.02
CA VAL A 200 6.90 -17.07 -7.29
C VAL A 200 6.04 -16.18 -8.19
N ASP A 201 5.34 -15.20 -7.61
CA ASP A 201 4.46 -14.28 -8.34
C ASP A 201 5.20 -13.02 -8.80
N GLN A 202 6.49 -12.88 -8.46
CA GLN A 202 7.29 -11.73 -8.82
C GLN A 202 7.76 -11.83 -10.28
N ALA A 203 7.37 -10.84 -11.08
CA ALA A 203 7.83 -10.74 -12.47
C ALA A 203 9.34 -10.47 -12.52
N THR A 204 10.07 -11.26 -13.31
CA THR A 204 11.51 -11.08 -13.55
C THR A 204 11.82 -10.14 -14.71
N GLU A 205 10.81 -9.80 -15.51
CA GLU A 205 10.97 -8.96 -16.71
C GLU A 205 11.07 -7.48 -16.35
N GLN A 206 12.12 -6.83 -16.88
CA GLN A 206 12.29 -5.39 -16.78
C GLN A 206 11.72 -4.73 -18.03
N GLN A 207 10.51 -4.18 -17.92
CA GLN A 207 9.86 -3.41 -19.00
C GLN A 207 9.90 -1.92 -18.66
N ILE A 208 10.17 -1.08 -19.66
CA ILE A 208 10.17 0.39 -19.50
C ILE A 208 8.72 0.89 -19.55
N LEU A 209 8.34 1.73 -18.59
CA LEU A 209 7.12 2.52 -18.61
C LEU A 209 7.41 3.87 -19.26
N VAL A 210 6.96 4.04 -20.51
CA VAL A 210 7.09 5.30 -21.24
C VAL A 210 6.11 6.31 -20.65
N THR A 211 6.65 7.42 -20.12
CA THR A 211 5.88 8.46 -19.42
C THR A 211 5.47 9.64 -20.30
N GLY A 212 6.17 9.83 -21.42
CA GLY A 212 6.02 11.02 -22.27
C GLY A 212 6.79 12.24 -21.75
N ILE A 213 7.49 12.12 -20.62
CA ILE A 213 8.25 13.20 -20.01
C ILE A 213 9.72 13.06 -20.40
N LYS A 214 10.19 13.95 -21.27
CA LYS A 214 11.54 13.88 -21.87
C LYS A 214 12.67 13.65 -20.87
N VAL A 215 12.66 14.35 -19.74
CA VAL A 215 13.74 14.21 -18.73
C VAL A 215 13.69 12.85 -18.03
N VAL A 216 12.50 12.32 -17.78
CA VAL A 216 12.28 11.01 -17.15
C VAL A 216 12.66 9.93 -18.15
N ASP A 217 12.05 9.93 -19.33
CA ASP A 217 12.25 8.87 -20.33
C ASP A 217 13.71 8.80 -20.85
N LEU A 218 14.43 9.93 -20.85
CA LEU A 218 15.82 9.97 -21.31
C LEU A 218 16.84 9.65 -20.21
N LEU A 219 16.71 10.23 -19.01
CA LEU A 219 17.75 10.16 -17.98
C LEU A 219 17.47 9.13 -16.88
N ALA A 220 16.19 8.91 -16.56
CA ALA A 220 15.77 8.05 -15.46
C ALA A 220 14.47 7.31 -15.84
N PRO A 221 14.52 6.43 -16.86
CA PRO A 221 13.33 5.77 -17.37
C PRO A 221 12.68 4.93 -16.26
N TYR A 222 11.36 5.02 -16.17
CA TYR A 222 10.60 4.28 -15.17
C TYR A 222 10.44 2.83 -15.59
N GLN A 223 10.51 1.92 -14.62
CA GLN A 223 10.23 0.50 -14.83
C GLN A 223 8.76 0.22 -14.53
N ARG A 224 8.09 -0.54 -15.39
CA ARG A 224 6.74 -1.07 -15.15
C ARG A 224 6.76 -2.02 -13.95
N GLY A 225 5.84 -1.83 -13.00
CA GLY A 225 5.86 -2.54 -11.72
C GLY A 225 7.00 -2.11 -10.78
N GLY A 226 7.79 -1.11 -11.16
CA GLY A 226 8.86 -0.55 -10.35
C GLY A 226 8.36 0.38 -9.23
N LYS A 227 9.25 0.67 -8.29
CA LYS A 227 9.02 1.67 -7.23
C LYS A 227 9.82 2.93 -7.55
N ILE A 228 9.14 4.07 -7.58
CA ILE A 228 9.73 5.36 -7.98
C ILE A 228 9.66 6.32 -6.80
N GLY A 229 10.76 7.02 -6.52
CA GLY A 229 10.82 8.06 -5.49
C GLY A 229 10.87 9.46 -6.11
N LEU A 230 9.89 10.30 -5.78
CA LEU A 230 9.87 11.71 -6.17
C LEU A 230 10.41 12.59 -5.02
N PHE A 231 11.70 12.87 -5.06
CA PHE A 231 12.36 13.68 -4.04
C PHE A 231 12.31 15.17 -4.40
N GLY A 232 11.85 16.00 -3.46
CA GLY A 232 11.80 17.44 -3.69
C GLY A 232 11.23 18.22 -2.53
N GLY A 233 11.63 19.50 -2.42
CA GLY A 233 11.10 20.44 -1.42
C GLY A 233 9.62 20.79 -1.63
N ALA A 234 9.09 21.67 -0.80
CA ALA A 234 7.78 22.27 -1.04
C ALA A 234 7.84 23.20 -2.27
N GLY A 235 6.80 23.20 -3.10
CA GLY A 235 6.69 24.12 -4.24
C GLY A 235 7.53 23.79 -5.48
N VAL A 236 8.26 22.67 -5.51
CA VAL A 236 9.08 22.27 -6.67
C VAL A 236 8.29 21.61 -7.82
N GLY A 237 6.95 21.55 -7.71
CA GLY A 237 6.09 20.96 -8.74
C GLY A 237 5.90 19.44 -8.68
N LYS A 238 6.11 18.79 -7.52
CA LYS A 238 5.87 17.34 -7.36
C LYS A 238 4.44 16.94 -7.73
N THR A 239 3.46 17.66 -7.23
CA THR A 239 2.04 17.42 -7.50
C THR A 239 1.72 17.58 -8.99
N VAL A 240 2.25 18.64 -9.63
CA VAL A 240 2.12 18.87 -11.07
C VAL A 240 2.68 17.70 -11.88
N LEU A 241 3.85 17.18 -11.48
CA LEU A 241 4.44 16.00 -12.11
C LEU A 241 3.56 14.75 -11.93
N ILE A 242 2.96 14.56 -10.76
CA ILE A 242 2.04 13.44 -10.49
C ILE A 242 0.81 13.51 -11.41
N MET A 243 0.18 14.67 -11.52
CA MET A 243 -0.99 14.84 -12.40
C MET A 243 -0.64 14.60 -13.87
N GLU A 244 0.51 15.10 -14.32
CA GLU A 244 0.97 14.87 -15.68
C GLU A 244 1.26 13.40 -15.96
N LEU A 245 1.84 12.68 -15.00
CA LEU A 245 2.03 11.23 -15.09
C LEU A 245 0.70 10.48 -15.18
N ILE A 246 -0.29 10.84 -14.35
CA ILE A 246 -1.63 10.26 -14.40
C ILE A 246 -2.25 10.48 -15.78
N ASN A 247 -2.19 11.71 -16.28
CA ASN A 247 -2.77 12.10 -17.57
C ASN A 247 -2.12 11.34 -18.75
N ASN A 248 -0.79 11.25 -18.77
CA ASN A 248 -0.07 10.60 -19.87
C ASN A 248 -0.20 9.08 -19.83
N VAL A 249 -0.14 8.46 -18.65
CA VAL A 249 -0.30 7.01 -18.53
C VAL A 249 -1.76 6.58 -18.75
N ALA A 250 -2.74 7.35 -18.27
CA ALA A 250 -4.15 7.06 -18.53
C ALA A 250 -4.50 7.16 -20.02
N LYS A 251 -3.87 8.07 -20.78
CA LYS A 251 -4.08 8.22 -22.23
C LYS A 251 -3.34 7.16 -23.05
N ALA A 252 -2.09 6.84 -22.68
CA ALA A 252 -1.24 5.96 -23.48
C ALA A 252 -1.46 4.47 -23.19
N HIS A 253 -1.63 4.11 -21.91
CA HIS A 253 -1.67 2.71 -21.45
C HIS A 253 -3.07 2.27 -20.98
N GLY A 254 -4.04 3.20 -20.90
CA GLY A 254 -5.42 2.89 -20.50
C GLY A 254 -5.61 2.51 -19.03
N GLY A 255 -4.54 2.55 -18.23
CA GLY A 255 -4.51 2.14 -16.83
C GLY A 255 -5.25 3.08 -15.87
N PHE A 256 -5.38 2.61 -14.63
CA PHE A 256 -5.99 3.36 -13.53
C PHE A 256 -4.93 3.96 -12.61
N SER A 257 -5.30 5.01 -11.89
CA SER A 257 -4.45 5.64 -10.88
C SER A 257 -5.14 5.65 -9.53
N VAL A 258 -4.35 5.49 -8.47
CA VAL A 258 -4.80 5.64 -7.09
C VAL A 258 -3.88 6.63 -6.41
N PHE A 259 -4.46 7.68 -5.83
CA PHE A 259 -3.72 8.67 -5.07
C PHE A 259 -4.01 8.49 -3.58
N ALA A 260 -2.98 8.17 -2.80
CA ALA A 260 -3.03 8.06 -1.35
C ALA A 260 -2.33 9.29 -0.73
N GLY A 261 -3.13 10.25 -0.26
CA GLY A 261 -2.64 11.42 0.47
C GLY A 261 -2.47 11.10 1.96
N VAL A 262 -1.25 10.78 2.38
CA VAL A 262 -0.85 10.40 3.74
C VAL A 262 -0.25 11.60 4.48
N GLY A 263 -1.04 12.17 5.39
CA GLY A 263 -0.60 13.27 6.24
C GLY A 263 -0.27 14.55 5.47
N GLU A 264 -0.97 14.77 4.35
CA GLU A 264 -0.91 16.00 3.56
C GLU A 264 -1.84 17.07 4.13
N ARG A 265 -1.67 18.31 3.67
CA ARG A 265 -2.58 19.38 4.07
C ARG A 265 -3.91 19.23 3.33
N THR A 266 -5.01 19.47 4.04
CA THR A 266 -6.37 19.43 3.47
C THR A 266 -6.51 20.38 2.28
N ARG A 267 -5.82 21.53 2.31
CA ARG A 267 -5.79 22.46 1.18
C ARG A 267 -5.13 21.84 -0.05
N GLU A 268 -3.99 21.18 0.11
CA GLU A 268 -3.25 20.55 -1.00
C GLU A 268 -4.07 19.41 -1.63
N GLY A 269 -4.80 18.63 -0.81
CA GLY A 269 -5.74 17.63 -1.30
C GLY A 269 -6.93 18.23 -2.07
N ASN A 270 -7.54 19.31 -1.56
CA ASN A 270 -8.62 20.01 -2.26
C ASN A 270 -8.14 20.63 -3.58
N ASP A 271 -6.97 21.25 -3.59
CA ASP A 271 -6.39 21.85 -4.79
C ASP A 271 -6.15 20.78 -5.87
N LEU A 272 -5.56 19.63 -5.47
CA LEU A 272 -5.37 18.47 -6.34
C LEU A 272 -6.70 17.94 -6.91
N TYR A 273 -7.73 17.81 -6.08
CA TYR A 273 -9.03 17.32 -6.52
C TYR A 273 -9.66 18.24 -7.57
N ARG A 274 -9.61 19.57 -7.37
CA ARG A 274 -10.11 20.56 -8.33
C ARG A 274 -9.32 20.51 -9.64
N GLU A 275 -8.01 20.43 -9.56
CA GLU A 275 -7.14 20.34 -10.74
C GLU A 275 -7.38 19.04 -11.54
N MET A 276 -7.65 17.93 -10.87
CA MET A 276 -8.05 16.68 -11.53
C MET A 276 -9.42 16.76 -12.21
N ILE A 277 -10.34 17.58 -11.69
CA ILE A 277 -11.64 17.84 -12.33
C ILE A 277 -11.45 18.71 -13.58
N GLU A 278 -10.64 19.76 -13.48
CA GLU A 278 -10.36 20.69 -14.58
C GLU A 278 -9.60 20.02 -15.73
N SER A 279 -8.60 19.21 -15.41
CA SER A 279 -7.84 18.41 -16.39
C SER A 279 -8.65 17.27 -17.02
N GLY A 280 -9.81 16.93 -16.45
CA GLY A 280 -10.69 15.87 -16.94
C GLY A 280 -10.26 14.46 -16.59
N VAL A 281 -9.30 14.29 -15.67
CA VAL A 281 -8.91 13.00 -15.08
C VAL A 281 -10.03 12.44 -14.22
N ILE A 282 -10.71 13.33 -13.47
CA ILE A 282 -11.93 13.01 -12.73
C ILE A 282 -13.10 13.72 -13.42
N LYS A 283 -14.14 12.95 -13.75
CA LYS A 283 -15.35 13.49 -14.38
C LYS A 283 -16.52 13.37 -13.41
N LEU A 284 -17.20 14.49 -13.16
CA LEU A 284 -18.39 14.55 -12.31
C LEU A 284 -19.68 14.39 -13.15
N GLY A 285 -20.78 14.02 -12.48
CA GLY A 285 -22.02 13.43 -13.01
C GLY A 285 -22.63 13.98 -14.30
N ASP A 286 -22.44 15.26 -14.66
CA ASP A 286 -23.03 15.81 -15.89
C ASP A 286 -22.26 15.40 -17.16
N LYS A 287 -20.94 15.15 -17.03
CA LYS A 287 -20.11 14.61 -18.13
C LYS A 287 -20.12 13.09 -18.19
N GLN A 288 -20.52 12.41 -17.11
CA GLN A 288 -20.75 10.97 -17.12
C GLN A 288 -22.00 10.61 -17.92
N ALA A 289 -23.00 11.49 -17.94
CA ALA A 289 -24.25 11.29 -18.67
C ALA A 289 -24.22 11.76 -20.15
N SER A 290 -23.34 12.70 -20.53
CA SER A 290 -23.43 13.33 -21.87
C SER A 290 -23.12 12.37 -23.04
N PHE A 291 -22.20 11.41 -22.85
CA PHE A 291 -21.96 10.35 -23.84
C PHE A 291 -23.13 9.35 -23.92
N VAL A 292 -23.83 9.17 -22.80
CA VAL A 292 -24.99 8.29 -22.65
C VAL A 292 -26.21 8.86 -23.36
N TYR A 293 -26.45 10.17 -23.27
CA TYR A 293 -27.52 10.84 -24.00
C TYR A 293 -27.29 10.80 -25.52
N PHE A 294 -26.05 10.90 -26.00
CA PHE A 294 -25.74 10.78 -27.43
C PHE A 294 -26.01 9.37 -27.96
N PHE A 295 -25.60 8.33 -27.22
CA PHE A 295 -25.83 6.93 -27.60
C PHE A 295 -27.31 6.52 -27.48
N CYS A 296 -28.02 7.07 -26.49
CA CYS A 296 -29.46 6.90 -26.32
C CYS A 296 -30.24 7.63 -27.43
N PHE A 297 -29.79 8.81 -27.86
CA PHE A 297 -30.39 9.56 -28.98
C PHE A 297 -30.20 8.83 -30.32
N ILE A 298 -29.03 8.23 -30.56
CA ILE A 298 -28.81 7.38 -31.76
C ILE A 298 -29.72 6.15 -31.72
N SER A 299 -29.89 5.49 -30.57
CA SER A 299 -30.83 4.36 -30.45
C SER A 299 -32.29 4.76 -30.63
N PHE A 300 -32.68 5.96 -30.16
CA PHE A 300 -34.03 6.50 -30.32
C PHE A 300 -34.35 6.84 -31.79
N VAL A 301 -33.37 7.33 -32.56
CA VAL A 301 -33.53 7.62 -33.99
C VAL A 301 -33.66 6.33 -34.83
N PHE A 302 -33.11 5.20 -34.37
CA PHE A 302 -33.18 3.90 -35.08
C PHE A 302 -34.34 2.99 -34.64
N GLN A 303 -35.15 3.36 -33.64
CA GLN A 303 -36.23 2.52 -33.08
C GLN A 303 -37.66 2.90 -33.52
N ASN A 304 -37.87 3.16 -34.81
CA ASN A 304 -39.24 3.20 -35.37
C ASN A 304 -39.81 1.81 -35.73
N THR A 305 -39.25 0.72 -35.19
CA THR A 305 -39.92 -0.59 -35.27
C THR A 305 -39.61 -1.45 -34.05
N VAL A 306 -40.68 -1.88 -33.37
CA VAL A 306 -40.74 -2.89 -32.30
C VAL A 306 -40.49 -2.37 -30.87
N VAL A 307 -41.56 -2.40 -30.08
CA VAL A 307 -41.68 -1.94 -28.70
C VAL A 307 -41.75 -3.16 -27.76
N HIS A 308 -41.26 -2.99 -26.51
CA HIS A 308 -41.71 -3.67 -25.26
C HIS A 308 -40.87 -4.71 -24.49
N PRO A 309 -39.56 -4.99 -24.76
CA PRO A 309 -38.72 -5.54 -23.68
C PRO A 309 -37.39 -4.82 -23.43
N PHE A 310 -37.04 -3.80 -24.22
CA PHE A 310 -35.71 -3.16 -24.13
C PHE A 310 -35.56 -2.13 -23.00
N ASN A 311 -36.65 -1.66 -22.39
CA ASN A 311 -36.58 -0.59 -21.39
C ASN A 311 -35.93 -1.03 -20.07
N CYS A 312 -36.10 -2.29 -19.66
CA CYS A 312 -35.46 -2.83 -18.44
C CYS A 312 -33.96 -3.11 -18.64
N ILE A 313 -33.53 -3.46 -19.85
CA ILE A 313 -32.12 -3.65 -20.18
C ILE A 313 -31.41 -2.29 -20.18
N LEU A 314 -32.07 -1.23 -20.66
CA LEU A 314 -31.48 0.11 -20.64
C LEU A 314 -31.29 0.63 -19.21
N THR A 315 -32.20 0.32 -18.26
CA THR A 315 -32.02 0.68 -16.84
C THR A 315 -30.91 -0.14 -16.16
N ALA A 316 -30.74 -1.41 -16.56
CA ALA A 316 -29.62 -2.25 -16.11
C ALA A 316 -28.27 -1.78 -16.68
N ILE A 317 -28.25 -1.32 -17.94
CA ILE A 317 -27.10 -0.65 -18.55
C ILE A 317 -26.86 0.73 -17.91
N PHE A 318 -27.92 1.40 -17.44
CA PHE A 318 -27.83 2.68 -16.70
C PHE A 318 -27.07 2.55 -15.37
N SER A 319 -27.11 1.37 -14.74
CA SER A 319 -26.28 1.04 -13.58
C SER A 319 -24.83 0.64 -13.96
N TYR A 320 -24.54 0.47 -15.25
CA TYR A 320 -23.26 -0.05 -15.78
C TYR A 320 -22.42 1.02 -16.49
N ILE A 321 -22.87 2.28 -16.57
CA ILE A 321 -22.00 3.37 -17.03
C ILE A 321 -21.02 3.67 -15.90
N GLN A 322 -19.96 2.87 -15.88
CA GLN A 322 -18.85 3.00 -14.98
C GLN A 322 -18.22 4.37 -15.16
N SER A 323 -17.81 4.97 -14.05
CA SER A 323 -17.20 6.29 -14.01
C SER A 323 -16.10 6.41 -15.07
N GLU A 324 -16.22 7.40 -15.95
CA GLU A 324 -15.17 7.75 -16.90
C GLU A 324 -13.89 8.29 -16.21
N SER A 325 -13.94 8.47 -14.88
CA SER A 325 -12.81 8.87 -14.06
C SER A 325 -11.71 7.81 -14.07
N LYS A 326 -10.46 8.26 -14.07
CA LYS A 326 -9.28 7.39 -14.13
C LYS A 326 -8.50 7.32 -12.83
N CYS A 327 -8.88 8.11 -11.82
CA CYS A 327 -8.18 8.22 -10.56
C CYS A 327 -9.12 7.98 -9.36
N ALA A 328 -8.76 7.12 -8.42
CA ALA A 328 -9.38 7.02 -7.10
C ALA A 328 -8.55 7.79 -6.07
N LEU A 329 -9.22 8.54 -5.17
CA LEU A 329 -8.55 9.36 -4.16
C LEU A 329 -8.77 8.76 -2.78
N VAL A 330 -7.68 8.53 -2.05
CA VAL A 330 -7.68 8.07 -0.65
C VAL A 330 -6.97 9.11 0.19
N TYR A 331 -7.66 9.68 1.17
CA TYR A 331 -7.12 10.75 1.99
C TYR A 331 -7.08 10.40 3.46
N GLY A 332 -5.94 10.72 4.09
CA GLY A 332 -5.73 10.67 5.52
C GLY A 332 -4.96 11.91 5.93
N GLN A 333 -5.68 12.96 6.25
CA GLN A 333 -5.16 14.34 6.31
C GLN A 333 -4.36 14.61 7.59
N MET A 334 -3.62 15.74 7.64
CA MET A 334 -2.86 16.12 8.84
C MET A 334 -3.70 16.32 10.12
N ASN A 335 -4.99 16.66 9.98
CA ASN A 335 -5.94 16.81 11.09
C ASN A 335 -6.43 15.48 11.65
N GLU A 336 -6.21 14.36 10.96
CA GLU A 336 -6.62 13.04 11.42
C GLU A 336 -5.64 12.47 12.46
N PRO A 337 -6.11 11.60 13.35
CA PRO A 337 -5.28 10.98 14.37
C PRO A 337 -4.14 10.17 13.73
N PRO A 338 -3.08 9.88 14.51
CA PRO A 338 -1.97 9.07 14.04
C PRO A 338 -2.41 7.66 13.58
N GLY A 339 -3.49 7.08 14.12
CA GLY A 339 -3.99 5.79 13.66
C GLY A 339 -4.40 5.80 12.19
N ALA A 340 -5.27 6.74 11.80
CA ALA A 340 -5.71 6.90 10.41
C ALA A 340 -4.53 7.10 9.45
N ARG A 341 -3.60 8.02 9.77
CA ARG A 341 -2.45 8.32 8.93
C ARG A 341 -1.47 7.15 8.80
N ALA A 342 -1.42 6.24 9.78
CA ALA A 342 -0.61 5.01 9.70
C ALA A 342 -1.26 3.89 8.89
N ARG A 343 -2.53 4.01 8.49
CA ARG A 343 -3.28 2.98 7.76
C ARG A 343 -3.78 3.41 6.40
N VAL A 344 -3.95 4.71 6.17
CA VAL A 344 -4.47 5.23 4.90
C VAL A 344 -3.64 4.85 3.67
N GLY A 345 -2.32 4.70 3.83
CA GLY A 345 -1.46 4.18 2.76
C GLY A 345 -1.81 2.74 2.36
N LEU A 346 -2.23 1.91 3.32
CA LEU A 346 -2.70 0.54 3.08
C LEU A 346 -4.07 0.52 2.41
N THR A 347 -4.96 1.46 2.77
CA THR A 347 -6.24 1.64 2.07
C THR A 347 -6.03 1.95 0.59
N GLY A 348 -5.13 2.89 0.28
CA GLY A 348 -4.76 3.19 -1.12
C GLY A 348 -4.10 2.01 -1.83
N LEU A 349 -3.22 1.27 -1.13
CA LEU A 349 -2.62 0.05 -1.66
C LEU A 349 -3.70 -1.00 -2.00
N THR A 350 -4.68 -1.21 -1.13
CA THR A 350 -5.74 -2.21 -1.30
C THR A 350 -6.60 -1.92 -2.53
N VAL A 351 -6.95 -0.65 -2.75
CA VAL A 351 -7.66 -0.22 -3.96
C VAL A 351 -6.81 -0.50 -5.21
N ALA A 352 -5.51 -0.18 -5.16
CA ALA A 352 -4.60 -0.44 -6.28
C ALA A 352 -4.39 -1.94 -6.54
N GLU A 353 -4.29 -2.76 -5.50
CA GLU A 353 -4.15 -4.21 -5.60
C GLU A 353 -5.38 -4.86 -6.21
N HIS A 354 -6.58 -4.36 -5.94
CA HIS A 354 -7.78 -4.85 -6.63
C HIS A 354 -7.70 -4.62 -8.15
N PHE A 355 -7.29 -3.43 -8.58
CA PHE A 355 -7.12 -3.15 -10.02
C PHE A 355 -6.01 -4.00 -10.66
N ARG A 356 -4.96 -4.33 -9.90
CA ARG A 356 -3.88 -5.22 -10.35
C ARG A 356 -4.35 -6.67 -10.46
N ASP A 357 -4.94 -7.22 -9.39
CA ASP A 357 -5.21 -8.65 -9.23
C ASP A 357 -6.52 -9.07 -9.91
N ALA A 358 -7.60 -8.30 -9.74
CA ALA A 358 -8.92 -8.65 -10.25
C ALA A 358 -9.15 -8.15 -11.69
N GLU A 359 -8.61 -6.98 -12.05
CA GLU A 359 -8.80 -6.40 -13.37
C GLU A 359 -7.59 -6.54 -14.31
N GLY A 360 -6.43 -6.98 -13.80
CA GLY A 360 -5.22 -7.20 -14.60
C GLY A 360 -4.70 -5.93 -15.27
N GLN A 361 -4.98 -4.75 -14.71
CA GLN A 361 -4.62 -3.46 -15.31
C GLN A 361 -3.27 -2.97 -14.81
N ASP A 362 -2.64 -2.09 -15.59
CA ASP A 362 -1.54 -1.27 -15.09
C ASP A 362 -2.08 -0.19 -14.16
N VAL A 363 -1.54 -0.16 -12.94
CA VAL A 363 -1.98 0.76 -11.90
C VAL A 363 -0.83 1.65 -11.48
N LEU A 364 -1.08 2.96 -11.47
CA LEU A 364 -0.19 3.92 -10.82
C LEU A 364 -0.68 4.21 -9.41
N LEU A 365 0.09 3.79 -8.41
CA LEU A 365 -0.15 4.17 -7.02
C LEU A 365 0.78 5.33 -6.64
N PHE A 366 0.18 6.46 -6.27
CA PHE A 366 0.87 7.63 -5.74
C PHE A 366 0.69 7.68 -4.23
N ILE A 367 1.79 7.79 -3.49
CA ILE A 367 1.76 7.94 -2.02
C ILE A 367 2.47 9.25 -1.66
N ASP A 368 1.69 10.29 -1.37
CA ASP A 368 2.21 11.58 -0.90
C ASP A 368 1.74 11.79 0.54
N ASN A 369 2.55 11.72 1.59
CA ASN A 369 4.00 11.52 1.60
C ASN A 369 4.37 10.26 2.40
N ILE A 370 5.14 9.35 1.78
CA ILE A 370 5.60 8.11 2.43
C ILE A 370 6.46 8.36 3.69
N PHE A 371 7.12 9.51 3.80
CA PHE A 371 7.84 9.89 5.02
C PHE A 371 6.87 10.06 6.20
N ARG A 372 5.67 10.61 5.96
CA ARG A 372 4.64 10.77 6.99
C ARG A 372 4.12 9.42 7.47
N PHE A 373 3.97 8.45 6.57
CA PHE A 373 3.63 7.08 6.95
C PHE A 373 4.63 6.51 7.97
N THR A 374 5.93 6.70 7.72
CA THR A 374 6.99 6.22 8.63
C THR A 374 6.99 7.00 9.95
N GLN A 375 6.89 8.33 9.89
CA GLN A 375 6.86 9.19 11.08
C GLN A 375 5.71 8.82 12.02
N VAL A 376 4.53 8.58 11.46
CA VAL A 376 3.34 8.26 12.24
C VAL A 376 3.40 6.82 12.76
N SER A 377 3.90 5.88 11.96
CA SER A 377 4.13 4.49 12.40
C SER A 377 5.11 4.39 13.57
N LEU A 378 6.10 5.28 13.64
CA LEU A 378 6.98 5.39 14.80
C LEU A 378 6.24 5.95 16.03
N LEU A 379 5.38 6.95 15.86
CA LEU A 379 4.61 7.53 16.97
C LEU A 379 3.61 6.53 17.56
N THR A 380 3.00 5.68 16.73
CA THR A 380 2.08 4.63 17.19
C THR A 380 2.82 3.49 17.88
N ASN A 381 3.99 3.08 17.38
CA ASN A 381 4.79 2.02 18.01
C ASN A 381 5.55 2.48 19.28
N LEU A 382 6.01 3.73 19.36
CA LEU A 382 6.76 4.19 20.54
C LEU A 382 5.88 4.39 21.78
N ARG A 383 4.60 4.72 21.61
CA ARG A 383 3.64 4.76 22.73
C ARG A 383 3.16 3.38 23.17
N ASN A 384 3.44 2.35 22.38
CA ASN A 384 3.13 0.97 22.70
C ASN A 384 4.19 0.33 23.64
N CYS A 385 5.35 0.95 23.83
CA CYS A 385 6.47 0.43 24.62
C CYS A 385 6.57 0.98 26.07
N HIS A 386 5.56 1.69 26.56
CA HIS A 386 5.52 2.19 27.95
C HIS A 386 4.39 1.59 28.76
#